data_AF-A0A8S2ZVF2-F1
#
_entry.id   AF-A0A8S2ZVF2-F1
#
_cell.length_a   1.000
_cell.length_b   1.000
_cell.length_c   1.000
_cell.angle_alpha   90.00
_cell.angle_beta   90.00
_cell.angle_gamma   90.00
#
_symmetry.space_group_name_H-M   'P 1'
#
loop_
_entity.id
_entity.type
_entity.pdbx_description
1 polymer ?
#
loop_
_entity_poly.entity_id
_entity_poly.type
_entity_poly.pdbx_seq_one_letter_code
_entity_poly.pdbx_strand_id
1 'polypeptide(L)' 'ASIKTKAELSADGKYYVLNGSKIWISNGGFAEVFTVFAQVPSVDDKTGQVQNKMTAFIVERKFGGLTSGPPEKKMGIKAS' A
#
# COMPACT_ATOMS: atom_id res chain seq x y z
N ALA A 1 2.80 14.46 -0.52
CA ALA A 1 3.31 13.14 -0.98
C ALA A 1 2.65 12.79 -2.30
N SER A 2 3.40 12.28 -3.29
CA SER A 2 2.92 12.03 -4.66
C SER A 2 2.34 10.62 -4.89
N ILE A 3 2.49 9.68 -3.95
CA ILE A 3 1.88 8.35 -4.04
C ILE A 3 0.35 8.45 -3.91
N LYS A 4 -0.42 7.65 -4.65
CA LYS A 4 -1.89 7.73 -4.65
C LYS A 4 -2.60 6.60 -3.90
N THR A 5 -1.87 5.56 -3.47
CA THR A 5 -2.41 4.47 -2.65
C THR A 5 -2.93 5.04 -1.33
N LYS A 6 -4.15 4.69 -0.94
CA LYS A 6 -4.82 5.18 0.26
C LYS A 6 -5.13 4.02 1.21
N ALA A 7 -5.19 4.34 2.50
CA ALA A 7 -5.68 3.48 3.55
C ALA A 7 -6.72 4.26 4.36
N GLU A 8 -7.95 3.75 4.43
CA GLU A 8 -9.05 4.35 5.17
C GLU A 8 -9.38 3.49 6.39
N LEU A 9 -9.51 4.12 7.56
CA LEU A 9 -9.88 3.40 8.78
C LEU A 9 -11.33 2.94 8.65
N SER A 10 -11.57 1.67 8.94
CA SER A 10 -12.92 1.10 9.04
C SER A 10 -13.79 1.86 10.03
N ALA A 11 -15.11 1.83 9.83
CA ALA A 11 -16.06 2.53 10.67
C ALA A 11 -16.01 2.09 12.15
N ASP A 12 -15.61 0.84 12.41
CA ASP A 12 -15.43 0.31 13.77
C ASP A 12 -14.04 0.56 14.35
N GLY A 13 -13.14 1.21 13.59
CA GLY A 13 -11.80 1.58 14.02
C GLY A 13 -10.80 0.43 14.13
N LYS A 14 -11.15 -0.79 13.70
CA LYS A 14 -10.32 -1.99 13.99
C LYS A 14 -9.29 -2.32 12.92
N TYR A 15 -9.54 -1.94 11.68
CA TYR A 15 -8.66 -2.23 10.55
C TYR A 15 -8.66 -1.11 9.51
N TYR A 16 -7.68 -1.12 8.62
CA TYR A 16 -7.63 -0.22 7.48
C TYR A 16 -8.02 -0.96 6.20
N VAL A 17 -8.82 -0.29 5.36
CA VAL A 17 -9.09 -0.73 3.98
C VAL A 17 -8.07 -0.06 3.07
N LEU A 18 -7.21 -0.87 2.48
CA LEU A 18 -6.13 -0.41 1.59
C LEU A 18 -6.57 -0.46 0.13
N ASN A 19 -6.39 0.63 -0.61
CA ASN A 19 -6.76 0.69 -2.03
C ASN A 19 -5.72 1.43 -2.88
N GLY A 20 -5.35 0.83 -4.01
CA GLY A 20 -4.50 1.42 -5.02
C GLY A 20 -3.61 0.38 -5.69
N SER A 21 -2.68 0.85 -6.52
CA SER A 21 -1.69 0.02 -7.20
C SER A 21 -0.27 0.47 -6.88
N LYS A 22 0.67 -0.45 -7.02
CA LYS A 22 2.12 -0.22 -6.95
C LYS A 22 2.74 -0.76 -8.24
N ILE A 23 3.88 -0.20 -8.64
CA ILE A 23 4.54 -0.50 -9.91
C ILE A 23 5.98 -0.93 -9.66
N TRP A 24 6.46 -1.90 -10.45
CA TRP A 24 7.83 -2.43 -10.42
C TRP A 24 8.32 -2.88 -9.03
N ILE A 25 7.46 -3.62 -8.33
CA ILE A 25 7.78 -4.20 -7.03
C ILE A 25 8.55 -5.51 -7.24
N SER A 26 9.84 -5.51 -6.89
CA SER A 26 10.65 -6.75 -6.86
C SER A 26 9.97 -7.80 -5.99
N ASN A 27 9.93 -9.04 -6.46
CA ASN A 27 9.18 -10.14 -5.83
C ASN A 27 7.66 -9.92 -5.71
N GLY A 28 7.07 -8.89 -6.33
CA GLY A 28 5.65 -8.58 -6.17
C GLY A 28 4.70 -9.73 -6.56
N GLY A 29 5.13 -10.61 -7.46
CA GLY A 29 4.42 -11.84 -7.85
C GLY A 29 4.60 -13.03 -6.89
N PHE A 30 5.61 -13.01 -6.02
CA PHE A 30 6.02 -14.14 -5.17
C PHE A 30 5.90 -13.87 -3.67
N ALA A 31 5.93 -12.61 -3.25
CA ALA A 31 5.92 -12.25 -1.84
C ALA A 31 4.58 -12.60 -1.18
N GLU A 32 4.67 -13.10 0.06
CA GLU A 32 3.52 -13.35 0.94
C GLU A 32 3.31 -12.22 1.96
N VAL A 33 4.33 -11.40 2.18
CA VAL A 33 4.31 -10.25 3.11
C VAL A 33 4.88 -9.02 2.40
N PHE A 34 4.24 -7.88 2.61
CA PHE A 34 4.57 -6.61 1.97
C PHE A 34 4.70 -5.49 3.00
N THR A 35 5.74 -4.68 2.86
CA THR A 35 5.76 -3.34 3.46
C THR A 35 5.08 -2.37 2.50
N VAL A 36 3.89 -1.91 2.85
CA VAL A 36 3.09 -1.01 1.99
C VAL A 36 3.03 0.38 2.58
N PHE A 37 3.44 1.38 1.78
CA PHE A 37 3.23 2.79 2.10
C PHE A 37 1.93 3.30 1.48
N ALA A 38 1.05 3.89 2.29
CA ALA A 38 -0.21 4.47 1.84
C ALA A 38 -0.52 5.79 2.55
N GLN A 39 -1.34 6.61 1.90
CA GLN A 39 -1.88 7.84 2.47
C GLN A 39 -3.03 7.52 3.42
N VAL A 40 -2.94 7.99 4.66
CA VAL A 40 -3.98 7.88 5.68
C VAL A 40 -4.46 9.28 6.04
N PRO A 41 -5.78 9.56 6.03
CA PRO A 41 -6.34 10.79 6.58
C PRO A 41 -6.01 10.90 8.07
N SER A 42 -5.38 12.01 8.46
CA SER A 42 -5.06 12.35 9.85
C SER A 42 -5.58 13.75 10.13
N VAL A 43 -6.26 13.93 11.26
CA VAL A 43 -6.54 15.26 11.79
C VAL A 43 -5.24 15.82 12.37
N ASP A 44 -4.96 17.08 12.07
CA ASP A 44 -3.89 17.82 12.74
C ASP A 44 -4.42 18.40 14.07
N ASP A 45 -3.82 18.00 15.19
CA ASP A 45 -4.32 18.35 16.53
C ASP A 45 -4.26 19.87 16.83
N LYS A 46 -3.43 20.63 16.10
CA LYS A 46 -3.27 22.07 16.32
C LYS A 46 -4.25 22.90 15.50
N THR A 47 -4.56 22.43 14.28
CA THR A 47 -5.34 23.20 13.29
C THR A 47 -6.73 22.62 13.04
N GLY A 48 -6.98 21.37 13.46
CA GLY A 48 -8.21 20.62 13.18
C GLY A 48 -8.36 20.21 11.70
N GLN A 49 -7.39 20.52 10.84
CA GLN A 49 -7.49 20.22 9.42
C GLN A 49 -7.17 18.75 9.14
N VAL A 50 -7.91 18.17 8.19
CA VAL A 50 -7.62 16.82 7.71
C VAL A 50 -6.51 16.89 6.66
N GLN A 51 -5.43 16.17 6.91
CA GLN A 51 -4.32 16.02 5.98
C GLN A 51 -3.97 14.55 5.78
N ASN A 52 -3.57 14.21 4.57
CA ASN A 52 -3.08 12.86 4.29
C ASN A 52 -1.61 12.73 4.72
N LYS A 53 -1.35 11.82 5.66
CA LYS A 53 -0.01 11.44 6.09
C LYS A 53 0.37 10.08 5.51
N MET A 54 1.64 9.88 5.23
CA MET A 54 2.12 8.58 4.77
C MET A 54 2.32 7.65 5.96
N THR A 55 1.75 6.46 5.88
CA THR A 55 1.84 5.41 6.90
C THR A 55 2.36 4.13 6.26
N ALA A 56 3.19 3.39 7.00
CA ALA A 56 3.67 2.07 6.59
C ALA A 56 2.81 0.97 7.22
N PHE A 57 2.48 -0.04 6.45
CA PHE A 57 1.70 -1.20 6.85
C PHE A 57 2.48 -2.47 6.54
N ILE A 58 2.31 -3.49 7.40
CA ILE A 58 2.62 -4.87 7.04
C ILE A 58 1.33 -5.49 6.51
N VAL A 59 1.36 -5.94 5.25
CA VAL A 59 0.21 -6.54 4.57
C VAL A 59 0.57 -7.96 4.18
N GLU A 60 -0.23 -8.93 4.59
CA GLU A 60 -0.08 -10.31 4.15
C GLU A 60 -0.97 -10.57 2.92
N ARG A 61 -0.46 -11.33 1.95
CA ARG A 61 -1.24 -11.71 0.75
C ARG A 61 -2.55 -12.41 1.12
N LYS A 62 -2.52 -13.21 2.20
CA LYS A 62 -3.68 -13.94 2.72
C LYS A 62 -4.83 -13.05 3.23
N PHE A 63 -4.60 -11.74 3.43
CA PHE A 63 -5.67 -10.80 3.80
C PHE A 63 -6.71 -10.60 2.68
N GLY A 64 -6.40 -11.04 1.46
CA GLY A 64 -7.33 -10.96 0.33
C GLY A 64 -7.29 -9.61 -0.38
N GLY A 65 -7.85 -9.55 -1.59
CA GLY A 65 -7.88 -8.33 -2.41
C GLY A 65 -6.54 -7.93 -3.05
N LEU A 66 -5.46 -8.68 -2.81
CA LEU A 66 -4.15 -8.46 -3.42
C LEU A 66 -3.97 -9.32 -4.67
N THR A 67 -3.73 -8.67 -5.81
CA THR A 67 -3.40 -9.33 -7.08
C THR A 67 -2.07 -8.83 -7.63
N SER A 68 -1.34 -9.70 -8.31
CA SER A 68 -0.07 -9.36 -8.95
C SER A 68 -0.15 -9.59 -10.47
N GLY A 69 0.42 -8.68 -11.24
CA GLY A 69 0.58 -8.88 -12.69
C GLY A 69 1.67 -9.91 -13.03
N PRO A 70 1.80 -10.28 -14.33
CA PRO A 70 2.86 -11.17 -14.78
C PRO A 70 4.26 -10.53 -14.61
N PRO A 71 5.34 -11.33 -14.59
CA PRO A 71 6.70 -10.80 -14.57
C PRO A 71 6.99 -9.86 -15.75
N GLU A 72 7.48 -8.66 -15.46
CA GLU A 72 7.78 -7.65 -16.47
C GLU A 72 9.02 -8.01 -17.31
N LYS A 73 8.94 -7.80 -18.63
CA LYS A 73 10.10 -7.93 -19.52
C LYS A 73 11.01 -6.70 -19.39
N LYS A 74 12.25 -6.92 -18.99
CA LYS A 74 13.24 -5.88 -18.65
C LYS A 74 14.59 -6.14 -19.32
N MET A 75 15.44 -5.10 -19.38
CA MET A 75 16.75 -5.14 -20.05
C MET A 75 17.71 -6.17 -19.40
N GLY A 76 17.82 -6.15 -18.07
CA GLY A 76 18.71 -7.01 -17.28
C GLY A 76 18.01 -7.58 -16.05
N ILE A 77 18.75 -8.24 -15.15
CA ILE A 77 18.24 -8.92 -13.93
C ILE A 77 16.99 -9.79 -14.21
N LYS A 78 16.95 -10.45 -15.37
CA LYS A 78 15.75 -11.13 -15.89
C LYS A 78 15.25 -12.29 -15.01
N ALA A 79 16.10 -12.83 -14.14
CA ALA A 79 15.74 -13.85 -13.15
C ALA A 79 15.09 -13.30 -11.86
N SER A 80 15.12 -11.97 -11.66
CA SER A 80 14.49 -11.26 -10.53
C SER A 80 13.00 -11.03 -10.73
#